data_AF-A0A8I0H4Q6-F1
#
_entry.id   AF-A0A8I0H4Q6-F1
#
_cell.length_a   1.000
_cell.length_b   1.000
_cell.length_c   1.000
_cell.angle_alpha   90.00
_cell.angle_beta   90.00
_cell.angle_gamma   90.00
#
_symmetry.space_group_name_H-M   'P 1'
#
loop_
_entity.id
_entity.type
_entity.pdbx_description
1 polymer ?
#
loop_
_entity_poly.entity_id
_entity_poly.type
_entity_poly.pdbx_seq_one_letter_code
_entity_poly.pdbx_strand_id
1 'polypeptide(L)'
;EHTMAKTPEAVYNLLNKLVEAYRPAQQREFAELADYAGSLKGQPVEIMPWDFSYYANKLKEAKYDFDEEVLRPYFELSAVIDGVFGLAGKLYGLSFKENPDIEVYHPDVKAYEVTDGDGKFMGIFYADFFPRESKRPGAWMTEFRPEEIKDDGTEVRPLITIVTN
;
A
#
# COMPACT_ATOMS: atom_id res chain seq x y z
N GLU A 1 -25.92 -8.13 5.20
CA GLU A 1 -26.76 -7.14 5.91
C GLU A 1 -25.97 -6.03 6.61
N HIS A 2 -24.75 -6.26 7.12
CA HIS A 2 -23.95 -5.24 7.81
C HIS A 2 -22.90 -4.49 6.95
N THR A 3 -22.96 -4.61 5.62
CA THR A 3 -22.02 -3.91 4.71
C THR A 3 -22.67 -2.66 4.13
N MET A 4 -21.87 -1.64 3.82
CA MET A 4 -22.36 -0.34 3.33
C MET A 4 -23.28 -0.46 2.11
N ALA A 5 -23.00 -1.41 1.20
CA ALA A 5 -23.80 -1.63 -0.01
C ALA A 5 -25.18 -2.26 0.26
N LYS A 6 -25.38 -2.90 1.43
CA LYS A 6 -26.61 -3.55 1.91
C LYS A 6 -27.11 -4.74 1.07
N THR A 7 -27.27 -4.59 -0.24
CA THR A 7 -27.82 -5.62 -1.13
C THR A 7 -26.89 -5.90 -2.32
N PRO A 8 -26.93 -7.12 -2.89
CA PRO A 8 -26.17 -7.46 -4.10
C PRO A 8 -26.51 -6.56 -5.30
N GLU A 9 -27.76 -6.14 -5.45
CA GLU A 9 -28.19 -5.28 -6.56
C GLU A 9 -27.51 -3.91 -6.52
N ALA A 10 -27.35 -3.33 -5.33
CA ALA A 10 -26.61 -2.08 -5.16
C ALA A 10 -25.13 -2.22 -5.55
N VAL A 11 -24.51 -3.37 -5.26
CA VAL A 11 -23.14 -3.70 -5.70
C VAL A 11 -23.08 -3.73 -7.23
N TYR A 12 -23.93 -4.51 -7.88
CA TYR A 12 -23.93 -4.61 -9.34
C TYR A 12 -24.24 -3.29 -10.04
N ASN A 13 -25.14 -2.48 -9.47
CA ASN A 13 -25.42 -1.14 -9.99
C ASN A 13 -24.18 -0.23 -9.95
N LEU A 14 -23.39 -0.28 -8.87
CA LEU A 14 -22.13 0.46 -8.80
C LEU A 14 -21.12 -0.07 -9.83
N LEU A 15 -20.92 -1.38 -9.88
CA LEU A 15 -19.96 -2.00 -10.81
C LEU A 15 -20.30 -1.69 -12.27
N ASN A 16 -21.56 -1.77 -12.65
CA ASN A 16 -22.00 -1.48 -14.02
C ASN A 16 -21.76 -0.01 -14.38
N LYS A 17 -22.05 0.94 -13.47
CA LYS A 17 -21.74 2.37 -13.68
C LYS A 17 -20.24 2.60 -13.89
N LEU A 18 -19.39 1.93 -13.11
CA LEU A 18 -17.93 2.02 -13.28
C LEU A 18 -17.48 1.44 -14.63
N VAL A 19 -18.02 0.29 -15.02
CA VAL A 19 -17.72 -0.33 -16.33
C VAL A 19 -18.10 0.60 -17.48
N GLU A 20 -19.28 1.21 -17.43
CA GLU A 20 -19.72 2.18 -18.45
C GLU A 20 -18.82 3.41 -18.50
N ALA A 21 -18.46 3.95 -17.34
CA ALA A 21 -17.61 5.14 -17.25
C ALA A 21 -16.17 4.90 -17.74
N TYR A 22 -15.58 3.73 -17.44
CA TYR A 22 -14.18 3.43 -17.76
C TYR A 22 -13.96 2.83 -19.14
N ARG A 23 -14.97 2.19 -19.74
CA ARG A 23 -14.83 1.52 -21.04
C ARG A 23 -14.27 2.41 -22.16
N PRO A 24 -14.71 3.68 -22.33
CA PRO A 24 -14.14 4.53 -23.37
C PRO A 24 -12.65 4.85 -23.17
N ALA A 25 -12.19 5.01 -21.92
CA ALA A 25 -10.78 5.24 -21.61
C ALA A 25 -9.96 3.97 -21.87
N GLN A 26 -10.44 2.84 -21.36
CA GLN A 26 -9.80 1.53 -21.56
C GLN A 26 -9.63 1.18 -23.05
N GLN A 27 -10.65 1.43 -23.89
CA GLN A 27 -10.54 1.19 -25.34
C GLN A 27 -9.47 2.06 -26.00
N ARG A 28 -9.37 3.34 -25.63
CA ARG A 28 -8.33 4.25 -26.15
C ARG A 28 -6.93 3.82 -25.72
N GLU A 29 -6.77 3.46 -24.45
CA GLU A 29 -5.49 3.01 -23.90
C GLU A 29 -5.03 1.69 -24.52
N PHE A 30 -5.94 0.73 -24.72
CA PHE A 30 -5.59 -0.53 -25.40
C PHE A 30 -5.26 -0.35 -26.87
N ALA A 31 -5.94 0.56 -27.59
CA ALA A 31 -5.60 0.89 -28.97
C ALA A 31 -4.21 1.54 -29.05
N GLU A 32 -3.92 2.52 -28.19
CA GLU A 32 -2.59 3.15 -28.11
C GLU A 32 -1.50 2.13 -27.79
N LEU A 33 -1.78 1.22 -26.85
CA LEU A 33 -0.84 0.17 -26.47
C LEU A 33 -0.56 -0.81 -27.61
N ALA A 34 -1.60 -1.21 -28.36
CA ALA A 34 -1.49 -2.09 -29.52
C ALA A 34 -0.71 -1.41 -30.66
N ASP A 35 -0.98 -0.13 -30.94
CA ASP A 35 -0.26 0.66 -31.95
C ASP A 35 1.21 0.79 -31.58
N TYR A 36 1.51 1.09 -30.31
CA TYR A 36 2.88 1.17 -29.81
C TYR A 36 3.60 -0.17 -29.91
N ALA A 37 2.98 -1.26 -29.45
CA ALA A 37 3.52 -2.61 -29.57
C ALA A 37 3.78 -3.00 -31.03
N GLY A 38 2.87 -2.61 -31.93
CA GLY A 38 3.01 -2.83 -33.36
C GLY A 38 4.16 -2.05 -33.99
N SER A 39 4.38 -0.81 -33.55
CA SER A 39 5.52 0.01 -33.99
C SER A 39 6.87 -0.61 -33.61
N LEU A 40 6.95 -1.27 -32.44
CA LEU A 40 8.17 -1.96 -31.98
C LEU A 40 8.45 -3.26 -32.75
N LYS A 41 7.40 -4.01 -33.09
CA LYS A 41 7.53 -5.30 -33.80
C LYS A 41 7.51 -5.17 -35.33
N GLY A 42 7.15 -4.00 -35.85
CA GLY A 42 7.00 -3.76 -37.29
C GLY A 42 5.78 -4.46 -37.92
N GLN A 43 4.83 -4.92 -37.11
CA GLN A 43 3.61 -5.59 -37.56
C GLN A 43 2.48 -5.39 -36.54
N PRO A 44 1.19 -5.48 -36.91
CA PRO A 44 0.09 -5.38 -35.95
C PRO A 44 0.21 -6.40 -34.81
N VAL A 45 -0.07 -5.95 -33.58
CA VAL A 45 0.00 -6.76 -32.36
C VAL A 45 -1.35 -6.72 -31.65
N GLU A 46 -1.89 -7.89 -31.35
CA GLU A 46 -2.98 -8.04 -30.39
C GLU A 46 -2.40 -8.18 -28.99
N ILE A 47 -2.85 -7.35 -28.05
CA ILE A 47 -2.34 -7.37 -26.67
C ILE A 47 -3.02 -8.50 -25.89
N MET A 48 -2.24 -9.49 -25.46
CA MET A 48 -2.69 -10.54 -24.56
C MET A 48 -2.48 -10.15 -23.09
N PRO A 49 -3.15 -10.82 -22.12
CA PRO A 49 -3.05 -10.45 -20.71
C PRO A 49 -1.62 -10.45 -20.13
N TRP A 50 -0.74 -11.34 -20.62
CA TRP A 50 0.67 -11.40 -20.20
C TRP A 50 1.56 -10.34 -20.88
N ASP A 51 1.09 -9.73 -21.96
CA ASP A 51 1.82 -8.70 -22.73
C ASP A 51 1.64 -7.30 -22.13
N PHE A 52 0.50 -7.07 -21.45
CA PHE A 52 0.05 -5.75 -21.02
C PHE A 52 1.12 -5.00 -20.21
N SER A 53 1.62 -5.59 -19.11
CA SER A 53 2.58 -4.92 -18.22
C SER A 53 3.88 -4.56 -18.94
N TYR A 54 4.34 -5.42 -19.85
CA TYR A 54 5.57 -5.18 -20.60
C TYR A 54 5.44 -3.96 -21.53
N TYR A 55 4.42 -3.95 -22.40
CA TYR A 55 4.24 -2.83 -23.32
C TYR A 55 3.79 -1.56 -22.59
N ALA A 56 3.02 -1.67 -21.50
CA ALA A 56 2.57 -0.51 -20.74
C ALA A 56 3.76 0.22 -20.11
N ASN A 57 4.72 -0.52 -19.55
CA ASN A 57 5.95 0.06 -19.02
C ASN A 57 6.78 0.73 -20.12
N LYS A 58 6.95 0.07 -21.27
CA LYS A 58 7.67 0.64 -22.42
C LYS A 58 7.00 1.89 -22.99
N LEU A 59 5.67 1.90 -23.08
CA LEU A 59 4.90 3.07 -23.51
C LEU A 59 5.02 4.22 -22.51
N LYS A 60 4.96 3.93 -21.20
CA LYS A 60 5.14 4.92 -20.12
C LYS A 60 6.54 5.55 -20.18
N GLU A 61 7.57 4.73 -20.35
CA GLU A 61 8.95 5.17 -20.56
C GLU A 61 9.05 6.10 -21.78
N ALA A 62 8.48 5.70 -22.93
CA ALA A 62 8.51 6.49 -24.16
C ALA A 62 7.74 7.83 -24.08
N LYS A 63 6.63 7.88 -23.33
CA LYS A 63 5.78 9.08 -23.21
C LYS A 63 6.26 10.06 -22.15
N TYR A 64 6.81 9.56 -21.05
CA TYR A 64 7.08 10.36 -19.85
C TYR A 64 8.54 10.39 -19.44
N ASP A 65 9.44 9.72 -20.18
CA ASP A 65 10.85 9.54 -19.80
C ASP A 65 10.97 9.00 -18.37
N PHE A 66 10.08 8.07 -18.03
CA PHE A 66 9.88 7.57 -16.68
C PHE A 66 10.29 6.10 -16.59
N ASP A 67 11.31 5.83 -15.77
CA ASP A 67 11.78 4.49 -15.43
C ASP A 67 11.71 4.30 -13.91
N GLU A 68 10.93 3.30 -13.47
CA GLU A 68 10.76 2.97 -12.06
C GLU A 68 12.06 2.45 -11.43
N GLU A 69 12.91 1.77 -12.22
CA GLU A 69 14.18 1.24 -11.72
C GLU A 69 15.19 2.36 -11.43
N VAL A 70 15.16 3.45 -12.19
CA VAL A 70 16.00 4.64 -11.94
C VAL A 70 15.62 5.33 -10.64
N LEU A 71 14.35 5.26 -10.23
CA LEU A 71 13.88 5.87 -8.98
C LEU A 71 14.21 5.04 -7.74
N ARG A 72 14.39 3.72 -7.88
CA ARG A 72 14.59 2.80 -6.75
C ARG A 72 15.68 3.23 -5.76
N PRO A 73 16.86 3.72 -6.17
CA PRO A 73 17.90 4.17 -5.22
C PRO A 73 17.49 5.38 -4.37
N TYR A 74 16.49 6.16 -4.81
CA TYR A 74 16.00 7.34 -4.09
C TYR A 74 14.94 7.01 -3.04
N PHE A 75 14.37 5.81 -3.08
CA PHE A 75 13.37 5.31 -2.14
C PHE A 75 13.97 4.23 -1.24
N GLU A 76 15.11 4.55 -0.61
CA GLU A 76 15.68 3.72 0.43
C GLU A 76 14.69 3.58 1.59
N LEU A 77 14.51 2.37 2.11
CA LEU A 77 13.44 2.02 3.02
C LEU A 77 13.44 2.86 4.29
N SER A 78 14.61 3.08 4.91
CA SER A 78 14.71 3.90 6.12
C SER A 78 14.31 5.36 5.87
N ALA A 79 14.72 5.93 4.74
CA ALA A 79 14.31 7.28 4.34
C ALA A 79 12.79 7.38 4.07
N VAL A 80 12.18 6.33 3.51
CA VAL A 80 10.72 6.28 3.30
C VAL A 80 9.97 6.18 4.63
N ILE A 81 10.44 5.34 5.56
CA ILE A 81 9.86 5.23 6.91
C ILE A 81 9.91 6.59 7.62
N ASP A 82 11.07 7.25 7.61
CA ASP A 82 11.24 8.58 8.20
C ASP A 82 10.29 9.61 7.56
N GLY A 83 10.12 9.56 6.24
CA GLY A 83 9.18 10.41 5.52
C GLY A 83 7.73 10.18 5.93
N VAL A 84 7.30 8.91 6.06
CA VAL A 84 5.94 8.54 6.48
C VAL A 84 5.70 8.93 7.94
N PHE A 85 6.64 8.67 8.85
CA PHE A 85 6.54 9.09 10.24
C PHE A 85 6.52 10.61 10.38
N GLY A 86 7.34 11.32 9.62
CA GLY A 86 7.33 12.79 9.57
C GLY A 86 6.00 13.35 9.07
N LEU A 87 5.38 12.70 8.08
CA LEU A 87 4.03 13.07 7.60
C LEU A 87 2.97 12.82 8.67
N ALA A 88 3.00 11.66 9.34
CA ALA A 88 2.11 11.33 10.44
C ALA A 88 2.24 12.32 11.60
N GLY A 89 3.46 12.77 11.91
CA GLY A 89 3.70 13.85 12.87
C GLY A 89 3.08 15.18 12.46
N LYS A 90 3.19 15.57 11.18
CA LYS A 90 2.59 16.83 10.68
C LYS A 90 1.07 16.81 10.64
N LEU A 91 0.47 15.69 10.23
CA LEU A 91 -0.98 15.58 10.05
C LEU A 91 -1.73 15.22 11.33
N TYR A 92 -1.13 14.38 12.17
CA TYR A 92 -1.80 13.79 13.34
C TYR A 92 -1.10 14.10 14.67
N GLY A 93 0.03 14.81 14.66
CA GLY A 93 0.77 15.12 15.88
C GLY A 93 1.45 13.91 16.51
N LEU A 94 1.67 12.82 15.76
CA LEU A 94 2.26 11.59 16.29
C LEU A 94 3.79 11.59 16.18
N SER A 95 4.45 11.04 17.20
CA SER A 95 5.88 10.79 17.22
C SER A 95 6.15 9.30 17.37
N PHE A 96 7.18 8.81 16.69
CA PHE A 96 7.55 7.40 16.64
C PHE A 96 8.99 7.26 17.13
N LYS A 97 9.21 6.43 18.15
CA LYS A 97 10.54 6.18 18.70
C LYS A 97 10.81 4.68 18.70
N GLU A 98 11.83 4.25 17.98
CA GLU A 98 12.27 2.85 18.01
C GLU A 98 12.64 2.47 19.45
N ASN A 99 12.07 1.36 19.94
CA ASN A 99 12.36 0.84 21.28
C ASN A 99 12.80 -0.63 21.17
N PRO A 100 14.13 -0.89 21.26
CA PRO A 100 14.68 -2.25 21.14
C PRO A 100 14.42 -3.13 22.37
N ASP A 101 13.94 -2.58 23.49
CA ASP A 101 13.59 -3.35 24.69
C ASP A 101 12.22 -4.05 24.54
N ILE A 102 11.44 -3.69 23.52
CA ILE A 102 10.17 -4.34 23.21
C ILE A 102 10.45 -5.67 22.52
N GLU A 103 9.86 -6.74 23.07
CA GLU A 103 9.97 -8.08 22.48
C GLU A 103 9.33 -8.12 21.08
N VAL A 104 10.08 -8.67 20.12
CA VAL A 104 9.68 -8.86 18.73
C VAL A 104 9.73 -10.34 18.36
N TYR A 105 8.85 -10.74 17.44
CA TYR A 105 8.74 -12.14 17.00
C TYR A 105 9.78 -12.53 15.93
N HIS A 106 10.55 -11.56 15.40
CA HIS A 106 11.63 -11.80 14.44
C HIS A 106 12.69 -10.69 14.52
N PRO A 107 14.00 -10.96 14.34
CA PRO A 107 15.06 -9.96 14.45
C PRO A 107 14.94 -8.76 13.49
N ASP A 108 14.35 -8.98 12.31
CA ASP A 108 14.14 -7.92 11.32
C ASP A 108 12.94 -7.01 11.62
N VAL A 109 12.15 -7.33 12.65
CA VAL A 109 10.99 -6.54 13.06
C VAL A 109 11.46 -5.45 13.99
N LYS A 110 11.06 -4.21 13.70
CA LYS A 110 11.32 -3.06 14.58
C LYS A 110 10.05 -2.66 15.31
N ALA A 111 10.15 -2.43 16.61
CA ALA A 111 9.06 -1.91 17.42
C ALA A 111 9.28 -0.43 17.74
N TYR A 112 8.20 0.35 17.67
CA TYR A 112 8.19 1.78 17.93
C TYR A 112 7.15 2.11 18.99
N GLU A 113 7.55 2.88 19.98
CA GLU A 113 6.62 3.60 20.86
C GLU A 113 6.03 4.78 20.09
N VAL A 114 4.70 4.88 20.11
CA VAL A 114 3.97 5.98 19.49
C VAL A 114 3.43 6.90 20.57
N THR A 115 3.71 8.19 20.46
CA THR A 115 3.17 9.23 21.35
C THR A 115 2.49 10.34 20.56
N ASP A 116 1.57 11.08 21.18
CA ASP A 116 1.02 12.31 20.61
C ASP A 116 1.90 13.54 20.90
N GLY A 117 1.43 14.72 20.49
CA GLY A 117 2.13 16.00 20.64
C GLY A 117 2.30 16.46 22.09
N ASP A 118 1.49 15.93 23.01
CA ASP A 118 1.60 16.18 24.45
C ASP A 118 2.49 15.14 25.15
N GLY A 119 3.02 14.18 24.39
CA GLY A 119 3.82 13.06 24.90
C GLY A 119 2.98 11.93 25.49
N LYS A 120 1.66 11.93 25.29
CA LYS A 120 0.79 10.83 25.74
C LYS A 120 1.10 9.58 24.94
N PHE A 121 1.22 8.45 25.63
CA PHE A 121 1.41 7.15 24.98
C PHE A 121 0.16 6.72 24.21
N MET A 122 0.32 6.45 22.92
CA MET A 122 -0.77 6.11 21.99
C MET A 122 -0.78 4.63 21.60
N GLY A 123 0.34 3.92 21.70
CA GLY A 123 0.42 2.48 21.38
C GLY A 123 1.79 2.06 20.89
N ILE A 124 1.90 0.78 20.50
CA ILE A 124 3.11 0.23 19.89
C ILE A 124 2.85 -0.08 18.42
N PHE A 125 3.79 0.32 17.58
CA PHE A 125 3.81 0.01 16.17
C PHE A 125 4.97 -0.94 15.85
N TYR A 126 4.67 -2.08 15.23
CA TYR A 126 5.63 -3.04 14.73
C TYR A 126 5.76 -2.90 13.21
N ALA A 127 6.99 -2.79 12.72
CA ALA A 127 7.33 -2.66 11.32
C ALA A 127 8.04 -3.93 10.82
N ASP A 128 7.39 -4.67 9.93
CA ASP A 128 7.90 -5.95 9.40
C ASP A 128 7.91 -5.94 7.87
N PHE A 129 9.00 -5.42 7.29
CA PHE A 129 9.04 -5.11 5.86
C PHE A 129 9.73 -6.16 4.98
N PHE A 130 10.59 -7.00 5.55
CA PHE A 130 11.42 -7.91 4.77
C PHE A 130 10.74 -9.26 4.50
N PRO A 131 10.91 -9.83 3.29
CA PRO A 131 10.36 -11.12 2.94
C PRO A 131 11.17 -12.25 3.60
N ARG A 132 10.49 -13.35 3.95
CA ARG A 132 11.12 -14.58 4.46
C ARG A 132 10.21 -15.79 4.25
N GLU A 133 10.77 -16.99 4.19
CA GLU A 133 10.07 -18.22 3.79
C GLU A 133 8.79 -18.50 4.59
N SER A 134 8.83 -18.27 5.91
CA SER A 134 7.69 -18.50 6.81
C SER A 134 6.67 -17.36 6.82
N LYS A 135 6.97 -16.23 6.17
CA LYS A 135 6.12 -15.04 6.17
C LYS A 135 5.18 -15.07 4.97
N ARG A 136 3.91 -14.78 5.23
CA ARG A 136 2.90 -14.68 4.18
C ARG A 136 3.27 -13.53 3.22
N PRO A 137 3.07 -13.69 1.90
CA PRO A 137 3.28 -12.62 0.92
C PRO A 137 2.11 -11.63 0.91
N GLY A 138 2.41 -10.34 0.68
CA GLY A 138 1.47 -9.23 0.56
C GLY A 138 1.74 -8.08 1.54
N ALA A 139 0.81 -7.13 1.59
CA ALA A 139 0.85 -6.01 2.53
C ALA A 139 -0.44 -5.97 3.37
N TRP A 140 -0.33 -5.88 4.68
CA TRP A 140 -1.48 -5.74 5.59
C TRP A 140 -1.10 -5.06 6.89
N MET A 141 -2.14 -4.54 7.56
CA MET A 141 -2.10 -4.19 8.97
C MET A 141 -2.71 -5.33 9.77
N THR A 142 -2.10 -5.69 10.91
CA THR A 142 -2.67 -6.62 11.88
C THR A 142 -2.69 -5.99 13.26
N GLU A 143 -3.81 -6.14 13.95
CA GLU A 143 -3.98 -5.73 15.32
C GLU A 143 -3.70 -6.92 16.25
N PHE A 144 -2.59 -6.88 16.97
CA PHE A 144 -2.27 -7.89 17.99
C PHE A 144 -3.07 -7.67 19.27
N ARG A 145 -3.37 -6.41 19.57
CA ARG A 145 -4.26 -6.02 20.67
C ARG A 145 -5.02 -4.75 20.29
N PRO A 146 -6.35 -4.74 20.39
CA PRO A 146 -7.15 -3.56 20.14
C PRO A 146 -6.98 -2.49 21.21
N GLU A 147 -7.40 -1.27 20.88
CA GLU A 147 -7.67 -0.24 21.87
C GLU A 147 -8.99 -0.57 22.61
N GLU A 148 -8.97 -0.45 23.93
CA GLU A 148 -10.15 -0.70 24.77
C GLU A 148 -10.14 0.25 25.97
N ILE A 149 -11.32 0.69 26.40
CA ILE A 149 -11.52 1.28 27.73
C ILE A 149 -12.30 0.25 28.54
N LYS A 150 -11.69 -0.25 29.61
CA LYS A 150 -12.30 -1.25 30.49
C LYS A 150 -13.43 -0.63 31.32
N ASP A 151 -14.27 -1.48 31.91
CA ASP A 151 -15.36 -1.07 32.79
C ASP A 151 -14.91 -0.19 33.98
N ASP A 152 -13.66 -0.37 34.44
CA ASP A 152 -13.06 0.42 35.53
C ASP A 152 -12.45 1.77 35.05
N GLY A 153 -12.57 2.08 33.76
CA GLY A 153 -12.02 3.28 33.14
C GLY A 153 -10.56 3.16 32.69
N THR A 154 -9.91 2.01 32.89
CA THR A 154 -8.53 1.80 32.43
C THR A 154 -8.45 1.77 30.91
N GLU A 155 -7.63 2.63 30.33
CA GLU A 155 -7.32 2.62 28.89
C GLU A 155 -6.26 1.56 28.56
N VAL A 156 -6.54 0.71 27.59
CA VAL A 156 -5.61 -0.26 26.99
C VAL A 156 -5.21 0.25 25.62
N ARG A 157 -3.92 0.55 25.44
CA ARG A 157 -3.37 1.02 24.15
C ARG A 157 -3.14 -0.13 23.17
N PRO A 158 -3.36 0.12 21.86
CA PRO A 158 -3.27 -0.89 20.83
C PRO A 158 -1.82 -1.31 20.55
N LEU A 159 -1.69 -2.53 20.02
CA LEU A 159 -0.46 -3.09 19.47
C LEU A 159 -0.71 -3.44 18.01
N ILE A 160 -0.13 -2.67 17.09
CA ILE A 160 -0.41 -2.76 15.65
C ILE A 160 0.86 -3.14 14.91
N THR A 161 0.77 -4.07 13.96
CA THR A 161 1.85 -4.38 13.03
C THR A 161 1.47 -4.00 11.60
N ILE A 162 2.41 -3.46 10.84
CA ILE A 162 2.35 -3.42 9.38
C ILE A 162 3.36 -4.43 8.84
N VAL A 163 2.87 -5.27 7.94
CA VAL A 163 3.65 -6.28 7.24
C VAL A 163 3.68 -5.93 5.76
N THR A 164 4.87 -5.98 5.15
CA THR A 164 5.09 -5.98 3.69
C THR A 164 6.12 -7.04 3.31
N ASN A 165 6.45 -7.15 2.02
CA ASN A 165 7.47 -8.07 1.48
C ASN A 165 8.32 -7.38 0.43
#